data_AF-A0A1Q7F907-F1
#
_entry.id   AF-A0A1Q7F907-F1
#
_cell.length_a   1.000
_cell.length_b   1.000
_cell.length_c   1.000
_cell.angle_alpha   90.00
_cell.angle_beta   90.00
_cell.angle_gamma   90.00
#
_symmetry.space_group_name_H-M   'P 1'
#
loop_
_entity.id
_entity.type
_entity.pdbx_description
1 polymer ?
#
loop_
_entity_poly.entity_id
_entity_poly.type
_entity_poly.pdbx_seq_one_letter_code
_entity_poly.pdbx_strand_id
1 'polypeptide(L)'
;MSDSHQMGGGPPDELRKRFQILERVAIFFTLPDNVLHALARRLAPASAAKGSVIVHQGDPGDTMFVVESGRCEVYVEESPGHTITIALMGPDDFFGEMALISEETRTASVRALEDCKLLTLDRKTLYETLPADSDAIIELTKLVEQRKDTLPNLIARARMVAPEQAASTVAVYSPKGGSGRTTMAVNLAAALGKRFPGEVLLVDLALPYNHAALISYLTPTGCLAAASQVPPANFEEAVLGAILHHPGGMMLLPGVLRAEQADLITVDLVNRAMGILVNAFRYIVFDLGVAFTDIVISVLDHSQRVLVLVTPELSSLKDVGELLSIFTNVLNIVPGRVILALNNKVPKSVVSKEDVVRTLKQELAVEIDFDGTKPDEAAVRGEILVLTDPKSAISRGAEQLAQLIAGTTSAEGKPAKKGFKLGRG
;
A
#
# COMPACT_ATOMS: atom_id res chain seq x y z
N MET A 1 9.94 46.67 34.43
CA MET A 1 10.12 47.20 33.06
C MET A 1 11.22 46.36 32.44
N SER A 2 10.90 45.12 32.06
CA SER A 2 10.35 44.70 30.75
C SER A 2 11.49 44.30 29.81
N ASP A 3 12.00 43.08 30.03
CA ASP A 3 12.75 42.29 29.06
C ASP A 3 11.77 41.77 28.00
N SER A 4 11.88 42.30 26.79
CA SER A 4 11.21 41.78 25.61
C SER A 4 11.99 40.60 25.06
N HIS A 5 11.43 39.40 25.20
CA HIS A 5 11.81 38.19 24.46
C HIS A 5 11.87 38.47 22.95
N GLN A 6 13.06 38.29 22.36
CA GLN A 6 13.22 38.15 20.91
C GLN A 6 12.60 36.82 20.46
N MET A 7 11.49 36.90 19.72
CA MET A 7 10.92 35.79 18.97
C MET A 7 11.82 35.53 17.75
N GLY A 8 12.66 34.51 17.83
CA GLY A 8 13.57 34.08 16.77
C GLY A 8 12.84 33.43 15.60
N GLY A 9 12.48 34.21 14.59
CA GLY A 9 12.25 33.70 13.25
C GLY A 9 13.58 33.74 12.48
N GLY A 10 14.05 32.59 12.00
CA GLY A 10 15.23 32.54 11.11
C GLY A 10 15.05 33.39 9.84
N PRO A 11 16.12 33.60 9.04
CA PRO A 11 16.03 34.38 7.82
C PRO A 11 14.90 33.90 6.88
N PRO A 12 14.24 34.79 6.11
CA PRO A 12 13.06 34.45 5.31
C PRO A 12 13.21 33.23 4.40
N ASP A 13 14.42 33.00 3.88
CA ASP A 13 14.73 31.85 3.03
C ASP A 13 14.72 30.52 3.79
N GLU A 14 15.11 30.52 5.07
CA GLU A 14 15.12 29.33 5.92
C GLU A 14 13.69 28.91 6.29
N LEU A 15 12.82 29.88 6.60
CA LEU A 15 11.41 29.60 6.87
C LEU A 15 10.70 29.05 5.64
N ARG A 16 10.96 29.62 4.46
CA ARG A 16 10.44 29.11 3.19
C ARG A 16 10.88 27.67 2.94
N LYS A 17 12.16 27.36 3.18
CA LYS A 17 12.70 26.01 3.03
C LYS A 17 12.01 25.01 3.98
N ARG A 18 11.84 25.36 5.26
CA ARG A 18 11.16 24.51 6.25
C ARG A 18 9.71 24.25 5.86
N PHE A 19 8.98 25.27 5.40
CA PHE A 19 7.62 25.12 4.88
C PHE A 19 7.58 24.13 3.71
N GLN A 20 8.46 24.30 2.71
CA GLN A 20 8.54 23.40 1.56
C GLN A 20 8.88 21.95 1.95
N ILE A 21 9.69 21.75 2.99
CA ILE A 21 9.95 20.41 3.54
C ILE A 21 8.66 19.85 4.13
N LEU A 22 8.00 20.58 5.03
CA LEU A 22 6.75 20.12 5.66
C LEU A 22 5.64 19.80 4.65
N GLU A 23 5.54 20.55 3.54
CA GLU A 23 4.63 20.25 2.44
C GLU A 23 4.91 18.88 1.80
N ARG A 24 6.15 18.38 1.84
CA ARG A 24 6.58 17.10 1.26
C ARG A 24 6.55 15.94 2.26
N VAL A 25 6.71 16.21 3.56
CA VAL A 25 6.68 15.17 4.59
C VAL A 25 5.28 14.55 4.67
N ALA A 26 5.18 13.23 4.46
CA ALA A 26 3.91 12.53 4.35
C ALA A 26 2.99 12.70 5.58
N ILE A 27 3.56 12.83 6.78
CA ILE A 27 2.81 13.01 8.03
C ILE A 27 2.09 14.38 8.12
N PHE A 28 2.54 15.38 7.36
CA PHE A 28 2.00 16.73 7.38
C PHE A 28 1.25 17.11 6.11
N PHE A 29 1.18 16.21 5.11
CA PHE A 29 0.64 16.51 3.78
C PHE A 29 -0.84 16.96 3.81
N THR A 30 -1.64 16.47 4.77
CA THR A 30 -3.07 16.82 4.89
C THR A 30 -3.31 18.11 5.67
N LEU A 31 -2.27 18.74 6.22
CA LEU A 31 -2.42 19.94 7.04
C LEU A 31 -2.62 21.18 6.15
N PRO A 32 -3.56 22.09 6.51
CA PRO A 32 -3.74 23.31 5.75
C PRO A 32 -2.52 24.24 5.89
N ASP A 33 -2.24 25.04 4.86
CA ASP A 33 -1.04 25.87 4.76
C ASP A 33 -0.78 26.75 5.98
N ASN A 34 -1.82 27.32 6.59
CA ASN A 34 -1.68 28.16 7.78
C ASN A 34 -1.10 27.39 8.98
N VAL A 35 -1.46 26.11 9.12
CA VAL A 35 -0.91 25.21 10.14
C VAL A 35 0.54 24.87 9.81
N LEU A 36 0.84 24.52 8.56
CA LEU A 36 2.20 24.24 8.12
C LEU A 36 3.14 25.44 8.34
N HIS A 37 2.68 26.65 8.05
CA HIS A 37 3.42 27.89 8.35
C HIS A 37 3.64 28.07 9.86
N ALA A 38 2.65 27.76 10.68
CA ALA A 38 2.78 27.83 12.14
C ALA A 38 3.80 26.82 12.67
N LEU A 39 3.78 25.59 12.16
CA LEU A 39 4.77 24.55 12.50
C LEU A 39 6.17 24.92 12.01
N ALA A 40 6.33 25.38 10.76
CA ALA A 40 7.61 25.75 10.18
C ALA A 40 8.38 26.81 11.00
N ARG A 41 7.65 27.74 11.64
CA ARG A 41 8.21 28.77 12.53
C ARG A 41 8.72 28.22 13.85
N ARG A 42 8.23 27.06 14.28
CA ARG A 42 8.48 26.47 15.61
C ARG A 42 9.39 25.25 15.59
N LEU A 43 9.74 24.75 14.40
CA LEU A 43 10.76 23.71 14.28
C LEU A 43 12.13 24.19 14.78
N ALA A 44 12.83 23.35 15.51
CA ALA A 44 14.20 23.60 15.93
C ALA A 44 15.18 22.79 15.06
N PRO A 45 16.31 23.38 14.62
CA PRO A 45 17.33 22.64 13.88
C PRO A 45 18.11 21.71 14.84
N ALA A 46 18.45 20.52 14.35
CA ALA A 46 19.33 19.58 15.02
C ALA A 46 20.31 18.94 14.00
N SER A 47 21.37 18.31 14.50
CA SER A 47 22.36 17.64 13.66
C SER A 47 22.85 16.35 14.31
N ALA A 48 23.12 15.34 13.50
CA ALA A 48 23.69 14.07 13.93
C ALA A 48 24.88 13.71 13.06
N ALA A 49 26.02 13.39 13.67
CA ALA A 49 27.21 12.98 12.92
C ALA A 49 27.07 11.53 12.47
N LYS A 50 27.73 11.16 11.36
CA LYS A 50 27.76 9.77 10.89
C LYS A 50 28.14 8.81 12.03
N GLY A 51 27.33 7.76 12.20
CA GLY A 51 27.50 6.72 13.21
C GLY A 51 26.85 7.02 14.56
N SER A 52 26.39 8.24 14.82
CA SER A 52 25.69 8.55 16.08
C SER A 52 24.29 7.95 16.11
N VAL A 53 23.90 7.38 17.25
CA VAL A 53 22.52 7.00 17.53
C VAL A 53 21.75 8.25 17.95
N ILE A 54 20.62 8.51 17.28
CA ILE A 54 19.78 9.70 17.47
C ILE A 54 18.70 9.42 18.52
N VAL A 55 18.10 8.23 18.48
CA VAL A 55 17.16 7.73 19.49
C VAL A 55 17.43 6.25 19.75
N HIS A 56 17.25 5.81 20.99
CA HIS A 56 17.34 4.39 21.35
C HIS A 56 15.94 3.81 21.58
N GLN A 57 15.74 2.59 21.08
CA GLN A 57 14.56 1.78 21.39
C GLN A 57 14.39 1.64 22.91
N GLY A 58 13.15 1.77 23.38
CA GLY A 58 12.79 1.67 24.79
C GLY A 58 12.91 2.99 25.58
N ASP A 59 13.60 3.99 25.06
CA ASP A 59 13.68 5.29 25.73
C ASP A 59 12.31 6.02 25.70
N PRO A 60 11.97 6.85 26.68
CA PRO A 60 10.87 7.80 26.54
C PRO A 60 11.20 8.81 25.44
N GLY A 61 10.18 9.28 24.71
CA GLY A 61 10.36 10.25 23.64
C GLY A 61 9.21 11.25 23.54
N ASP A 62 9.53 12.53 23.54
CA ASP A 62 8.58 13.65 23.40
C ASP A 62 8.88 14.54 22.19
N THR A 63 9.75 14.07 21.29
CA THR A 63 10.26 14.82 20.15
C THR A 63 10.28 13.92 18.91
N MET A 64 9.76 14.43 17.79
CA MET A 64 9.95 13.83 16.47
C MET A 64 10.99 14.60 15.66
N PHE A 65 11.50 13.94 14.62
CA PHE A 65 12.57 14.43 13.76
C PHE A 65 12.13 14.33 12.29
N VAL A 66 12.45 15.35 11.51
CA VAL A 66 12.34 15.37 10.05
C VAL A 66 13.75 15.47 9.49
N VAL A 67 14.08 14.63 8.51
CA VAL A 67 15.38 14.62 7.87
C VAL A 67 15.43 15.71 6.80
N GLU A 68 16.23 16.75 7.02
CA GLU A 68 16.46 17.80 6.02
C GLU A 68 17.52 17.36 5.01
N SER A 69 18.56 16.67 5.47
CA SER A 69 19.62 16.10 4.62
C SER A 69 20.38 14.99 5.36
N GLY A 70 21.04 14.11 4.61
CA GLY A 70 21.72 12.93 5.13
C GLY A 70 20.86 11.68 5.07
N ARG A 71 21.32 10.60 5.70
CA ARG A 71 20.59 9.32 5.79
C ARG A 71 20.64 8.76 7.20
N CYS A 72 19.52 8.20 7.63
CA CYS A 72 19.41 7.47 8.88
C CYS A 72 18.96 6.04 8.61
N GLU A 73 19.31 5.12 9.51
CA GLU A 73 18.79 3.77 9.54
C GLU A 73 17.94 3.60 10.80
N VAL A 74 16.71 3.14 10.63
CA VAL A 74 15.82 2.69 11.70
C VAL A 74 16.04 1.20 11.91
N TYR A 75 16.35 0.78 13.13
CA TYR A 75 16.61 -0.62 13.45
C TYR A 75 16.05 -1.01 14.81
N VAL A 76 15.71 -2.29 14.96
CA VAL A 76 15.26 -2.90 16.21
C VAL A 76 16.30 -3.90 16.67
N GLU A 77 16.65 -3.88 17.95
CA GLU A 77 17.54 -4.87 18.55
C GLU A 77 16.70 -5.96 19.22
N GLU A 78 16.75 -7.18 18.70
CA GLU A 78 16.00 -8.31 19.30
C GLU A 78 16.76 -8.99 20.42
N SER A 79 18.08 -9.07 20.27
CA SER A 79 19.00 -9.62 21.24
C SER A 79 20.36 -8.92 21.07
N PRO A 80 21.22 -8.94 22.10
CA PRO A 80 22.52 -8.27 22.05
C PRO A 80 23.30 -8.63 20.78
N GLY A 81 23.53 -7.64 19.92
CA GLY A 81 24.27 -7.79 18.66
C GLY A 81 23.46 -8.34 17.47
N HIS A 82 22.16 -8.58 17.62
CA HIS A 82 21.25 -8.94 16.53
C HIS A 82 20.25 -7.80 16.27
N THR A 83 20.60 -6.95 15.31
CA THR A 83 19.77 -5.83 14.86
C THR A 83 19.06 -6.17 13.55
N ILE A 84 17.77 -5.85 13.50
CA ILE A 84 16.96 -5.92 12.29
C ILE A 84 16.76 -4.51 11.78
N THR A 85 17.22 -4.24 10.57
CA THR A 85 16.95 -2.97 9.90
C THR A 85 15.50 -2.92 9.43
N ILE A 86 14.81 -1.86 9.81
CA ILE A 86 13.38 -1.64 9.54
C ILE A 86 13.19 -0.75 8.31
N ALA A 87 13.98 0.32 8.19
CA ALA A 87 13.91 1.28 7.10
C ALA A 87 15.16 2.16 7.03
N LEU A 88 15.49 2.64 5.82
CA LEU A 88 16.34 3.82 5.64
C LEU A 88 15.49 5.05 5.47
N MET A 89 15.90 6.11 6.15
CA MET A 89 15.30 7.43 6.06
C MET A 89 16.27 8.38 5.34
N GLY A 90 15.76 9.12 4.37
CA GLY A 90 16.46 10.17 3.65
C GLY A 90 15.74 11.51 3.79
N PRO A 91 16.12 12.52 2.97
CA PRO A 91 15.47 13.83 2.99
C PRO A 91 13.94 13.72 2.83
N ASP A 92 13.21 14.55 3.59
CA ASP A 92 11.74 14.59 3.68
C ASP A 92 11.09 13.40 4.44
N ASP A 93 11.87 12.40 4.87
CA ASP A 93 11.40 11.39 5.80
C ASP A 93 11.39 11.90 7.26
N PHE A 94 10.69 11.19 8.13
CA PHE A 94 10.54 11.53 9.54
C PHE A 94 10.56 10.29 10.43
N PHE A 95 10.87 10.50 11.72
CA PHE A 95 10.84 9.45 12.73
C PHE A 95 10.59 10.01 14.13
N GLY A 96 10.21 9.13 15.05
CA GLY A 96 9.99 9.47 16.46
C GLY A 96 8.59 10.00 16.78
N GLU A 97 7.72 10.08 15.78
CA GLU A 97 6.32 10.44 15.87
C GLU A 97 5.52 9.49 16.78
N MET A 98 5.89 8.21 16.83
CA MET A 98 5.13 7.22 17.60
C MET A 98 5.16 7.53 19.10
N ALA A 99 6.35 7.75 19.67
CA ALA A 99 6.51 8.13 21.08
C ALA A 99 5.96 9.55 21.35
N LEU A 100 6.07 10.45 20.35
CA LEU A 100 5.53 11.80 20.44
C LEU A 100 4.01 11.80 20.68
N ILE A 101 3.26 11.06 19.86
CA ILE A 101 1.78 11.07 19.83
C ILE A 101 1.17 10.08 20.83
N SER A 102 1.71 8.86 20.93
CA SER A 102 1.12 7.83 21.79
C SER A 102 1.55 7.88 23.25
N GLU A 103 2.54 8.73 23.56
CA GLU A 103 3.17 8.82 24.89
C GLU A 103 3.82 7.51 25.40
N GLU A 104 4.03 6.56 24.51
CA GLU A 104 4.79 5.34 24.77
C GLU A 104 6.31 5.55 24.58
N THR A 105 7.08 4.49 24.81
CA THR A 105 8.54 4.49 24.56
C THR A 105 8.86 4.42 23.06
N ARG A 106 10.11 4.74 22.69
CA ARG A 106 10.63 4.59 21.33
C ARG A 106 10.53 3.12 20.89
N THR A 107 9.83 2.88 19.80
CA THR A 107 9.59 1.53 19.27
C THR A 107 10.80 0.94 18.52
N ALA A 108 11.69 1.79 18.03
CA ALA A 108 12.92 1.42 17.34
C ALA A 108 14.04 2.42 17.63
N SER A 109 15.28 1.99 17.41
CA SER A 109 16.46 2.86 17.43
C SER A 109 16.66 3.50 16.07
N VAL A 110 17.30 4.67 16.02
CA VAL A 110 17.67 5.33 14.77
C VAL A 110 19.12 5.78 14.83
N ARG A 111 19.95 5.40 13.85
CA ARG A 111 21.35 5.86 13.73
C ARG A 111 21.61 6.59 12.44
N ALA A 112 22.51 7.57 12.47
CA ALA A 112 22.93 8.31 11.29
C ALA A 112 23.93 7.47 10.45
N LEU A 113 23.64 7.26 9.17
CA LEU A 113 24.54 6.60 8.22
C LEU A 113 25.47 7.60 7.50
N GLU A 114 25.04 8.84 7.44
CA GLU A 114 25.75 10.01 6.91
C GLU A 114 25.66 11.15 7.94
N ASP A 115 26.36 12.27 7.72
CA ASP A 115 26.10 13.47 8.53
C ASP A 115 24.69 14.00 8.20
N CYS A 116 23.84 14.12 9.22
CA CYS A 116 22.44 14.48 9.06
C CYS A 116 22.15 15.88 9.59
N LYS A 117 21.34 16.63 8.84
CA LYS A 117 20.63 17.81 9.34
C LYS A 117 19.17 17.44 9.55
N LEU A 118 18.65 17.80 10.70
CA LEU A 118 17.32 17.42 11.17
C LEU A 118 16.54 18.67 11.58
N LEU A 119 15.21 18.56 11.53
CA LEU A 119 14.29 19.50 12.16
C LEU A 119 13.52 18.75 13.24
N THR A 120 13.44 19.31 14.44
CA THR A 120 12.76 18.70 15.58
C THR A 120 11.47 19.41 15.91
N LEU A 121 10.46 18.63 16.28
CA LEU A 121 9.18 19.10 16.80
C LEU A 121 8.86 18.36 18.10
N ASP A 122 8.77 19.11 19.20
CA ASP A 122 8.41 18.56 20.51
C ASP A 122 6.88 18.51 20.71
N ARG A 123 6.44 17.68 21.67
CA ARG A 123 5.02 17.42 21.95
C ARG A 123 4.26 18.69 22.31
N LYS A 124 4.87 19.51 23.17
CA LYS A 124 4.26 20.75 23.65
C LYS A 124 4.02 21.69 22.48
N THR A 125 5.02 21.86 21.62
CA THR A 125 4.96 22.67 20.41
C THR A 125 3.89 22.17 19.44
N LEU A 126 3.79 20.85 19.24
CA LEU A 126 2.76 20.25 18.41
C LEU A 126 1.35 20.62 18.92
N TYR A 127 1.03 20.30 20.18
CA TYR A 127 -0.32 20.53 20.73
C TYR A 127 -0.65 22.00 20.98
N GLU A 128 0.34 22.88 21.14
CA GLU A 128 0.11 24.33 21.19
C GLU A 128 -0.21 24.90 19.80
N THR A 129 0.24 24.26 18.72
CA THR A 129 -0.07 24.68 17.34
C THR A 129 -1.32 23.99 16.80
N LEU A 130 -1.57 22.75 17.21
CA LEU A 130 -2.67 21.91 16.77
C LEU A 130 -3.53 21.51 17.98
N PRO A 131 -4.76 22.04 18.11
CA PRO A 131 -5.71 21.57 19.12
C PRO A 131 -5.87 20.05 19.05
N ALA A 132 -6.02 19.40 20.20
CA ALA A 132 -6.10 17.93 20.29
C ALA A 132 -7.28 17.32 19.51
N ASP A 133 -8.33 18.10 19.27
CA ASP A 133 -9.52 17.75 18.51
C ASP A 133 -9.45 18.15 17.02
N SER A 134 -8.31 18.68 16.56
CA SER A 134 -8.13 19.01 15.14
C SER A 134 -8.01 17.76 14.28
N ASP A 135 -8.61 17.80 13.08
CA ASP A 135 -8.51 16.74 12.06
C ASP A 135 -7.05 16.34 11.80
N ALA A 136 -6.13 17.31 11.90
CA ALA A 136 -4.70 17.13 11.87
C ALA A 136 -4.18 16.10 12.88
N ILE A 137 -4.50 16.27 14.17
CA ILE A 137 -4.07 15.36 15.24
C ILE A 137 -4.70 13.98 15.06
N ILE A 138 -5.95 13.92 14.57
CA ILE A 138 -6.64 12.66 14.29
C ILE A 138 -5.90 11.87 13.20
N GLU A 139 -5.53 12.52 12.09
CA GLU A 139 -4.75 11.89 11.00
C GLU A 139 -3.34 11.47 11.47
N LEU A 140 -2.67 12.30 12.28
CA LEU A 140 -1.39 11.96 12.89
C LEU A 140 -1.49 10.72 13.78
N THR A 141 -2.53 10.64 14.61
CA THR A 141 -2.79 9.50 15.50
C THR A 141 -3.05 8.24 14.71
N LYS A 142 -3.86 8.33 13.65
CA LYS A 142 -4.14 7.22 12.74
C LYS A 142 -2.85 6.69 12.09
N LEU A 143 -1.98 7.58 11.62
CA LEU A 143 -0.70 7.18 11.03
C LEU A 143 0.21 6.48 12.05
N VAL A 144 0.24 6.97 13.30
CA VAL A 144 1.01 6.35 14.38
C VAL A 144 0.52 4.93 14.68
N GLU A 145 -0.79 4.73 14.78
CA GLU A 145 -1.37 3.41 14.98
C GLU A 145 -1.06 2.46 13.81
N GLN A 146 -1.15 2.94 12.55
CA GLN A 146 -0.75 2.16 11.39
C GLN A 146 0.73 1.73 11.45
N ARG A 147 1.63 2.61 11.91
CA ARG A 147 3.05 2.31 12.05
C ARG A 147 3.32 1.35 13.22
N LYS A 148 2.57 1.44 14.31
CA LYS A 148 2.62 0.49 15.42
C LYS A 148 2.28 -0.92 14.97
N ASP A 149 1.25 -1.08 14.14
CA ASP A 149 0.85 -2.37 13.59
C ASP A 149 1.85 -2.90 12.54
N THR A 150 2.52 -2.00 11.82
CA THR A 150 3.48 -2.36 10.77
C THR A 150 4.78 -2.92 11.35
N LEU A 151 5.30 -2.34 12.43
CA LEU A 151 6.64 -2.66 12.94
C LEU A 151 6.80 -4.14 13.37
N PRO A 152 5.90 -4.76 14.15
CA PRO A 152 5.98 -6.18 14.48
C PRO A 152 5.94 -7.08 13.24
N ASN A 153 5.21 -6.68 12.19
CA ASN A 153 5.12 -7.45 10.95
C ASN A 153 6.42 -7.38 10.12
N LEU A 154 7.10 -6.23 10.09
CA LEU A 154 8.41 -6.10 9.46
C LEU A 154 9.46 -6.97 10.18
N ILE A 155 9.43 -6.97 11.51
CA ILE A 155 10.27 -7.83 12.34
C ILE A 155 9.97 -9.30 12.07
N ALA A 156 8.69 -9.69 12.08
CA ALA A 156 8.29 -11.06 11.79
C ALA A 156 8.72 -11.50 10.38
N ARG A 157 8.64 -10.63 9.37
CA ARG A 157 9.16 -10.88 8.03
C ARG A 157 10.67 -11.08 7.99
N ALA A 158 11.43 -10.26 8.71
CA ALA A 158 12.89 -10.44 8.80
C ALA A 158 13.27 -11.81 9.41
N ARG A 159 12.38 -12.41 10.21
CA ARG A 159 12.52 -13.78 10.75
C ARG A 159 12.06 -14.87 9.78
N MET A 160 11.23 -14.56 8.80
CA MET A 160 10.68 -15.56 7.89
C MET A 160 11.74 -15.99 6.87
N VAL A 161 11.82 -17.30 6.66
CA VAL A 161 12.55 -17.88 5.53
C VAL A 161 11.79 -17.49 4.27
N ALA A 162 12.52 -17.04 3.24
CA ALA A 162 11.93 -16.72 1.94
C ALA A 162 11.04 -17.89 1.48
N PRO A 163 9.83 -17.62 0.96
CA PRO A 163 8.93 -18.67 0.48
C PRO A 163 9.65 -19.64 -0.46
N GLU A 164 9.44 -20.95 -0.28
CA GLU A 164 10.06 -22.00 -1.10
C GLU A 164 9.66 -21.91 -2.58
N GLN A 165 8.60 -21.16 -2.91
CA GLN A 165 8.07 -20.98 -4.25
C GLN A 165 7.90 -19.49 -4.55
N ALA A 166 8.21 -19.11 -5.80
CA ALA A 166 7.97 -17.75 -6.29
C ALA A 166 6.49 -17.37 -6.21
N ALA A 167 6.23 -16.07 -6.01
CA ALA A 167 4.89 -15.52 -5.88
C ALA A 167 3.96 -15.90 -7.04
N SER A 168 2.71 -16.22 -6.72
CA SER A 168 1.63 -16.25 -7.71
C SER A 168 1.18 -14.83 -8.02
N THR A 169 1.50 -14.35 -9.23
CA THR A 169 1.22 -12.98 -9.67
C THR A 169 -0.12 -12.86 -10.42
N VAL A 170 -0.88 -11.82 -10.11
CA VAL A 170 -2.19 -11.53 -10.73
C VAL A 170 -2.26 -10.05 -11.12
N ALA A 171 -2.41 -9.76 -12.41
CA ALA A 171 -2.70 -8.40 -12.88
C ALA A 171 -4.21 -8.15 -12.92
N VAL A 172 -4.67 -7.06 -12.31
CA VAL A 172 -6.07 -6.60 -12.39
C VAL A 172 -6.13 -5.45 -13.39
N TYR A 173 -6.83 -5.67 -14.50
CA TYR A 173 -6.85 -4.72 -15.62
C TYR A 173 -8.24 -4.60 -16.25
N SER A 174 -8.47 -3.48 -16.92
CA SER A 174 -9.67 -3.18 -17.69
C SER A 174 -9.37 -1.89 -18.46
N PRO A 175 -9.66 -1.82 -19.77
CA PRO A 175 -9.37 -0.62 -20.57
C PRO A 175 -10.33 0.54 -20.23
N LYS A 176 -11.44 0.27 -19.55
CA LYS A 176 -12.48 1.28 -19.27
C LYS A 176 -12.35 1.89 -17.88
N GLY A 177 -12.34 3.22 -17.79
CA GLY A 177 -12.41 3.94 -16.51
C GLY A 177 -13.68 3.61 -15.72
N GLY A 178 -13.54 3.47 -14.39
CA GLY A 178 -14.68 3.23 -13.52
C GLY A 178 -15.28 1.82 -13.57
N SER A 179 -14.60 0.82 -14.14
CA SER A 179 -15.06 -0.59 -14.13
C SER A 179 -14.92 -1.30 -12.78
N GLY A 180 -14.34 -0.64 -11.77
CA GLY A 180 -14.15 -1.18 -10.42
C GLY A 180 -12.82 -1.89 -10.18
N ARG A 181 -11.79 -1.64 -11.01
CA ARG A 181 -10.46 -2.28 -10.91
C ARG A 181 -9.86 -2.19 -9.51
N THR A 182 -9.60 -0.96 -9.04
CA THR A 182 -8.97 -0.73 -7.73
C THR A 182 -9.80 -1.31 -6.59
N THR A 183 -11.12 -1.12 -6.62
CA THR A 183 -12.03 -1.73 -5.63
C THR A 183 -11.89 -3.24 -5.58
N MET A 184 -11.87 -3.91 -6.75
CA MET A 184 -11.72 -5.35 -6.82
C MET A 184 -10.30 -5.79 -6.45
N ALA A 185 -9.26 -5.07 -6.86
CA ALA A 185 -7.87 -5.38 -6.53
C ALA A 185 -7.63 -5.34 -5.02
N VAL A 186 -8.14 -4.30 -4.32
CA VAL A 186 -8.09 -4.17 -2.87
C VAL A 186 -8.85 -5.30 -2.18
N ASN A 187 -10.09 -5.57 -2.59
CA ASN A 187 -10.89 -6.64 -1.97
C ASN A 187 -10.33 -8.03 -2.26
N LEU A 188 -9.77 -8.28 -3.45
CA LEU A 188 -9.09 -9.53 -3.78
C LEU A 188 -7.83 -9.73 -2.94
N ALA A 189 -6.99 -8.70 -2.83
CA ALA A 189 -5.79 -8.75 -2.00
C ALA A 189 -6.14 -8.98 -0.52
N ALA A 190 -7.19 -8.33 -0.01
CA ALA A 190 -7.67 -8.55 1.36
C ALA A 190 -8.26 -9.95 1.57
N ALA A 191 -9.00 -10.50 0.60
CA ALA A 191 -9.53 -11.86 0.67
C ALA A 191 -8.40 -12.91 0.72
N LEU A 192 -7.35 -12.70 -0.08
CA LEU A 192 -6.14 -13.52 -0.02
C LEU A 192 -5.39 -13.29 1.31
N GLY A 193 -5.26 -12.05 1.77
CA GLY A 193 -4.57 -11.67 3.00
C GLY A 193 -5.21 -12.26 4.26
N LYS A 194 -6.55 -12.40 4.27
CA LYS A 194 -7.26 -13.12 5.33
C LYS A 194 -6.87 -14.61 5.42
N ARG A 195 -6.54 -15.23 4.29
CA ARG A 195 -6.13 -16.65 4.21
C ARG A 195 -4.63 -16.84 4.41
N PHE A 196 -3.84 -15.87 3.98
CA PHE A 196 -2.38 -15.87 4.04
C PHE A 196 -1.87 -14.54 4.62
N PRO A 197 -2.08 -14.29 5.93
CA PRO A 197 -1.71 -13.01 6.54
C PRO A 197 -0.21 -12.75 6.44
N GLY A 198 0.16 -11.55 6.00
CA GLY A 198 1.56 -11.17 5.87
C GLY A 198 2.28 -11.74 4.63
N GLU A 199 1.57 -12.45 3.75
CA GLU A 199 2.16 -13.07 2.55
C GLU A 199 1.58 -12.53 1.23
N VAL A 200 0.70 -11.54 1.28
CA VAL A 200 -0.02 -10.99 0.13
C VAL A 200 0.30 -9.52 -0.06
N LEU A 201 0.77 -9.15 -1.24
CA LEU A 201 1.05 -7.76 -1.62
C LEU A 201 0.09 -7.27 -2.71
N LEU A 202 -0.48 -6.09 -2.52
CA LEU A 202 -1.07 -5.29 -3.59
C LEU A 202 -0.06 -4.23 -4.04
N VAL A 203 0.32 -4.22 -5.31
CA VAL A 203 1.14 -3.16 -5.90
C VAL A 203 0.22 -2.24 -6.71
N ASP A 204 0.12 -0.97 -6.31
CA ASP A 204 -0.75 0.00 -6.96
C ASP A 204 0.01 0.71 -8.10
N LEU A 205 -0.24 0.29 -9.33
CA LEU A 205 0.29 0.87 -10.57
C LEU A 205 -0.83 1.53 -11.39
N ALA A 206 -1.92 1.94 -10.75
CA ALA A 206 -2.98 2.75 -11.36
C ALA A 206 -2.55 4.21 -11.54
N LEU A 207 -1.51 4.44 -12.34
CA LEU A 207 -0.91 5.76 -12.55
C LEU A 207 -1.81 6.70 -13.35
N PRO A 208 -1.73 8.03 -13.11
CA PRO A 208 -0.88 8.70 -12.12
C PRO A 208 -1.51 8.83 -10.71
N TYR A 209 -2.71 8.29 -10.49
CA TYR A 209 -3.48 8.46 -9.25
C TYR A 209 -3.69 7.14 -8.51
N ASN A 210 -2.82 6.85 -7.55
CA ASN A 210 -2.93 5.66 -6.70
C ASN A 210 -4.01 5.85 -5.62
N HIS A 211 -5.12 5.14 -5.78
CA HIS A 211 -6.26 5.20 -4.86
C HIS A 211 -6.32 4.02 -3.90
N ALA A 212 -5.51 2.97 -4.09
CA ALA A 212 -5.66 1.74 -3.32
C ALA A 212 -5.38 1.95 -1.81
N ALA A 213 -4.39 2.78 -1.47
CA ALA A 213 -4.08 3.13 -0.08
C ALA A 213 -5.27 3.83 0.60
N LEU A 214 -5.87 4.81 -0.08
CA LEU A 214 -7.06 5.52 0.40
C LEU A 214 -8.24 4.58 0.64
N ILE A 215 -8.57 3.72 -0.34
CA ILE A 215 -9.67 2.75 -0.23
C ILE A 215 -9.43 1.74 0.89
N SER A 216 -8.16 1.44 1.18
CA SER A 216 -7.75 0.53 2.27
C SER A 216 -7.57 1.26 3.61
N TYR A 217 -7.92 2.56 3.69
CA TYR A 217 -7.73 3.41 4.87
C TYR A 217 -6.29 3.50 5.38
N LEU A 218 -5.32 3.30 4.48
CA LEU A 218 -3.90 3.42 4.78
C LEU A 218 -3.40 4.81 4.39
N THR A 219 -2.61 5.40 5.27
CA THR A 219 -1.88 6.64 4.99
C THR A 219 -0.54 6.27 4.36
N PRO A 220 -0.30 6.62 3.08
CA PRO A 220 0.93 6.24 2.40
C PRO A 220 2.10 7.12 2.83
N THR A 221 3.15 6.51 3.38
CA THR A 221 4.38 7.20 3.81
C THR A 221 5.59 6.93 2.91
N GLY A 222 5.44 6.07 1.91
CA GLY A 222 6.48 5.70 0.96
C GLY A 222 5.86 5.17 -0.34
N CYS A 223 6.66 5.09 -1.40
CA CYS A 223 6.20 4.59 -2.69
C CYS A 223 7.35 3.99 -3.51
N LEU A 224 7.00 3.22 -4.54
CA LEU A 224 7.97 2.62 -5.47
C LEU A 224 8.79 3.69 -6.22
N ALA A 225 8.18 4.82 -6.61
CA ALA A 225 8.88 5.90 -7.30
C ALA A 225 10.06 6.44 -6.49
N ALA A 226 9.94 6.52 -5.15
CA ALA A 226 11.02 6.98 -4.28
C ALA A 226 12.23 6.05 -4.32
N ALA A 227 12.04 4.73 -4.51
CA ALA A 227 13.12 3.77 -4.63
C ALA A 227 13.99 3.99 -5.89
N SER A 228 13.50 4.69 -6.92
CA SER A 228 14.32 5.07 -8.08
C SER A 228 15.42 6.08 -7.75
N GLN A 229 15.27 6.81 -6.64
CA GLN A 229 16.15 7.91 -6.23
C GLN A 229 17.23 7.47 -5.22
N VAL A 230 17.18 6.23 -4.74
CA VAL A 230 18.19 5.70 -3.82
C VAL A 230 19.33 4.99 -4.57
N PRO A 231 20.55 4.94 -4.00
CA PRO A 231 21.64 4.15 -4.58
C PRO A 231 21.24 2.68 -4.79
N PRO A 232 21.75 1.99 -5.84
CA PRO A 232 21.37 0.61 -6.14
C PRO A 232 21.56 -0.38 -4.99
N ALA A 233 22.58 -0.17 -4.14
CA ALA A 233 22.84 -0.99 -2.96
C ALA A 233 21.72 -0.97 -1.92
N ASN A 234 20.90 0.07 -1.92
CA ASN A 234 19.83 0.29 -0.94
C ASN A 234 18.43 0.11 -1.57
N PHE A 235 18.38 -0.31 -2.84
CA PHE A 235 17.14 -0.38 -3.60
C PHE A 235 16.13 -1.36 -3.00
N GLU A 236 16.61 -2.54 -2.59
CA GLU A 236 15.76 -3.56 -1.97
C GLU A 236 15.11 -3.06 -0.68
N GLU A 237 15.91 -2.46 0.20
CA GLU A 237 15.42 -1.91 1.45
C GLU A 237 14.43 -0.76 1.22
N ALA A 238 14.68 0.11 0.23
CA ALA A 238 13.75 1.19 -0.11
C ALA A 238 12.41 0.68 -0.65
N VAL A 239 12.41 -0.36 -1.49
CA VAL A 239 11.18 -0.99 -1.98
C VAL A 239 10.41 -1.64 -0.84
N LEU A 240 11.09 -2.40 0.02
CA LEU A 240 10.46 -3.11 1.13
C LEU A 240 9.95 -2.15 2.22
N GLY A 241 10.70 -1.09 2.52
CA GLY A 241 10.33 -0.06 3.50
C GLY A 241 9.16 0.82 3.06
N ALA A 242 8.85 0.88 1.76
CA ALA A 242 7.70 1.59 1.22
C ALA A 242 6.37 0.80 1.35
N ILE A 243 6.41 -0.45 1.82
CA ILE A 243 5.25 -1.32 1.92
C ILE A 243 4.43 -0.97 3.17
N LEU A 244 3.15 -0.70 2.97
CA LEU A 244 2.17 -0.45 4.01
C LEU A 244 1.51 -1.76 4.45
N HIS A 245 1.29 -1.95 5.74
CA HIS A 245 0.60 -3.12 6.28
C HIS A 245 -0.85 -2.78 6.61
N HIS A 246 -1.77 -3.62 6.16
CA HIS A 246 -3.19 -3.53 6.53
C HIS A 246 -3.52 -4.54 7.63
N PRO A 247 -4.27 -4.16 8.69
CA PRO A 247 -4.65 -5.07 9.78
C PRO A 247 -5.41 -6.33 9.32
N GLY A 248 -6.07 -6.26 8.17
CA GLY A 248 -6.72 -7.40 7.50
C GLY A 248 -5.78 -8.45 6.90
N GLY A 249 -4.46 -8.32 7.07
CA GLY A 249 -3.46 -9.33 6.68
C GLY A 249 -2.83 -9.14 5.30
N MET A 250 -3.31 -8.21 4.48
CA MET A 250 -2.65 -7.83 3.22
C MET A 250 -1.63 -6.71 3.43
N MET A 251 -0.73 -6.55 2.47
CA MET A 251 0.19 -5.42 2.35
C MET A 251 -0.07 -4.64 1.07
N LEU A 252 0.40 -3.39 1.01
CA LEU A 252 0.20 -2.49 -0.11
C LEU A 252 1.47 -1.70 -0.42
N LEU A 253 1.94 -1.71 -1.67
CA LEU A 253 3.02 -0.87 -2.17
C LEU A 253 2.43 0.20 -3.11
N PRO A 254 2.37 1.47 -2.71
CA PRO A 254 1.98 2.56 -3.61
C PRO A 254 3.02 2.72 -4.73
N GLY A 255 2.58 2.96 -5.97
CA GLY A 255 3.47 3.33 -7.06
C GLY A 255 4.08 4.71 -6.86
N VAL A 256 3.23 5.69 -6.56
CA VAL A 256 3.55 7.10 -6.37
C VAL A 256 2.77 7.67 -5.18
N LEU A 257 3.29 8.74 -4.58
CA LEU A 257 2.55 9.57 -3.63
C LEU A 257 1.89 10.77 -4.32
N ARG A 258 2.45 11.22 -5.44
CA ARG A 258 1.97 12.37 -6.22
C ARG A 258 1.97 12.09 -7.71
N ALA A 259 1.07 12.74 -8.43
CA ALA A 259 0.87 12.49 -9.85
C ALA A 259 2.12 12.80 -10.69
N GLU A 260 2.90 13.83 -10.33
CA GLU A 260 4.15 14.19 -11.00
C GLU A 260 5.26 13.13 -10.87
N GLN A 261 5.15 12.21 -9.90
CA GLN A 261 6.10 11.11 -9.76
C GLN A 261 5.81 9.96 -10.72
N ALA A 262 4.70 9.99 -11.47
CA ALA A 262 4.35 8.93 -12.40
C ALA A 262 5.42 8.70 -13.46
N ASP A 263 6.12 9.76 -13.89
CA ASP A 263 7.22 9.69 -14.86
C ASP A 263 8.46 8.98 -14.31
N LEU A 264 8.60 8.85 -12.99
CA LEU A 264 9.67 8.07 -12.36
C LEU A 264 9.41 6.56 -12.42
N ILE A 265 8.17 6.14 -12.64
CA ILE A 265 7.83 4.72 -12.78
C ILE A 265 8.17 4.28 -14.20
N THR A 266 9.28 3.58 -14.33
CA THR A 266 9.72 3.00 -15.60
C THR A 266 9.54 1.49 -15.61
N VAL A 267 9.56 0.88 -16.80
CA VAL A 267 9.56 -0.58 -16.95
C VAL A 267 10.74 -1.23 -16.20
N ASP A 268 11.93 -0.63 -16.26
CA ASP A 268 13.11 -1.10 -15.53
C ASP A 268 12.88 -1.09 -14.01
N LEU A 269 12.35 0.02 -13.48
CA LEU A 269 12.05 0.14 -12.05
C LEU A 269 11.06 -0.95 -11.60
N VAL A 270 9.97 -1.14 -12.35
CA VAL A 270 8.95 -2.15 -12.05
C VAL A 270 9.55 -3.55 -12.12
N ASN A 271 10.35 -3.87 -13.15
CA ASN A 271 10.98 -5.18 -13.30
C ASN A 271 11.98 -5.48 -12.17
N ARG A 272 12.80 -4.49 -11.78
CA ARG A 272 13.73 -4.62 -10.65
C ARG A 272 12.98 -4.83 -9.34
N ALA A 273 11.90 -4.08 -9.10
CA ALA A 273 11.07 -4.27 -7.91
C ALA A 273 10.41 -5.66 -7.92
N MET A 274 9.85 -6.10 -9.05
CA MET A 274 9.29 -7.45 -9.17
C MET A 274 10.31 -8.52 -8.84
N GLY A 275 11.58 -8.40 -9.25
CA GLY A 275 12.65 -9.36 -8.93
C GLY A 275 12.88 -9.55 -7.42
N ILE A 276 12.63 -8.52 -6.62
CA ILE A 276 12.66 -8.59 -5.14
C ILE A 276 11.33 -9.19 -4.64
N LEU A 277 10.22 -8.60 -5.06
CA LEU A 277 8.89 -8.89 -4.51
C LEU A 277 8.46 -10.33 -4.76
N VAL A 278 8.76 -10.93 -5.93
CA VAL A 278 8.37 -12.31 -6.24
C VAL A 278 8.97 -13.35 -5.31
N ASN A 279 10.08 -13.03 -4.65
CA ASN A 279 10.74 -13.90 -3.68
C ASN A 279 10.33 -13.60 -2.23
N ALA A 280 9.59 -12.50 -2.01
CA ALA A 280 9.23 -12.02 -0.68
C ALA A 280 7.76 -12.30 -0.31
N PHE A 281 6.92 -12.65 -1.29
CA PHE A 281 5.48 -12.79 -1.12
C PHE A 281 4.96 -14.08 -1.76
N ARG A 282 3.88 -14.62 -1.20
CA ARG A 282 3.17 -15.77 -1.79
C ARG A 282 2.26 -15.33 -2.93
N TYR A 283 1.61 -14.18 -2.79
CA TYR A 283 0.76 -13.61 -3.83
C TYR A 283 1.09 -12.14 -4.05
N ILE A 284 1.12 -11.72 -5.32
CA ILE A 284 1.22 -10.32 -5.70
C ILE A 284 0.07 -9.99 -6.62
N VAL A 285 -0.75 -9.03 -6.21
CA VAL A 285 -1.83 -8.46 -7.02
C VAL A 285 -1.34 -7.11 -7.54
N PHE A 286 -1.42 -6.88 -8.84
CA PHE A 286 -1.11 -5.59 -9.45
C PHE A 286 -2.41 -4.89 -9.82
N ASP A 287 -2.67 -3.71 -9.25
CA ASP A 287 -3.75 -2.84 -9.73
C ASP A 287 -3.21 -1.96 -10.86
N LEU A 288 -3.79 -2.06 -12.06
CA LEU A 288 -3.32 -1.38 -13.25
C LEU A 288 -4.25 -0.24 -13.68
N GLY A 289 -3.66 0.79 -14.30
CA GLY A 289 -4.37 1.94 -14.86
C GLY A 289 -5.24 1.59 -16.08
N VAL A 290 -5.96 2.57 -16.62
CA VAL A 290 -6.74 2.40 -17.87
C VAL A 290 -5.87 2.40 -19.13
N ALA A 291 -4.74 3.11 -19.07
CA ALA A 291 -3.91 3.36 -20.23
C ALA A 291 -3.05 2.12 -20.53
N PHE A 292 -3.04 1.71 -21.80
CA PHE A 292 -2.26 0.56 -22.25
C PHE A 292 -0.80 0.96 -22.52
N THR A 293 -0.07 1.28 -21.46
CA THR A 293 1.33 1.73 -21.48
C THR A 293 2.32 0.57 -21.46
N ASP A 294 3.60 0.84 -21.72
CA ASP A 294 4.67 -0.17 -21.64
C ASP A 294 4.78 -0.82 -20.24
N ILE A 295 4.47 -0.07 -19.18
CA ILE A 295 4.42 -0.58 -17.81
C ILE A 295 3.31 -1.62 -17.68
N VAL A 296 2.10 -1.29 -18.16
CA VAL A 296 0.96 -2.21 -18.15
C VAL A 296 1.27 -3.46 -18.97
N ILE A 297 1.86 -3.30 -20.15
CA ILE A 297 2.27 -4.43 -21.01
C ILE A 297 3.29 -5.31 -20.28
N SER A 298 4.32 -4.73 -19.66
CA SER A 298 5.33 -5.48 -18.92
C SER A 298 4.70 -6.29 -17.78
N VAL A 299 3.83 -5.68 -16.97
CA VAL A 299 3.18 -6.39 -15.87
C VAL A 299 2.25 -7.49 -16.37
N LEU A 300 1.50 -7.26 -17.45
CA LEU A 300 0.63 -8.26 -18.06
C LEU A 300 1.43 -9.48 -18.57
N ASP A 301 2.58 -9.24 -19.22
CA ASP A 301 3.44 -10.29 -19.75
C ASP A 301 4.00 -11.19 -18.63
N HIS A 302 4.43 -10.58 -17.51
CA HIS A 302 5.00 -11.30 -16.36
C HIS A 302 3.97 -11.88 -15.38
N SER A 303 2.68 -11.53 -15.49
CA SER A 303 1.65 -11.97 -14.53
C SER A 303 1.11 -13.36 -14.85
N GLN A 304 1.22 -14.32 -13.91
CA GLN A 304 0.72 -15.68 -14.12
C GLN A 304 -0.77 -15.72 -14.47
N ARG A 305 -1.56 -14.80 -13.91
CA ARG A 305 -2.96 -14.60 -14.29
C ARG A 305 -3.27 -13.14 -14.55
N VAL A 306 -4.24 -12.89 -15.43
CA VAL A 306 -4.77 -11.56 -15.74
C VAL A 306 -6.26 -11.56 -15.46
N LEU A 307 -6.68 -10.86 -14.41
CA LEU A 307 -8.08 -10.57 -14.12
C LEU A 307 -8.53 -9.37 -14.95
N VAL A 308 -9.40 -9.61 -15.92
CA VAL A 308 -10.01 -8.55 -16.74
C VAL A 308 -11.42 -8.27 -16.24
N LEU A 309 -11.65 -7.05 -15.75
CA LEU A 309 -13.00 -6.60 -15.41
C LEU A 309 -13.75 -6.09 -16.64
N VAL A 310 -14.96 -6.61 -16.80
CA VAL A 310 -15.88 -6.25 -17.88
C VAL A 310 -17.15 -5.66 -17.26
N THR A 311 -17.63 -4.53 -17.76
CA THR A 311 -18.97 -4.02 -17.41
C THR A 311 -19.95 -4.31 -18.55
N PRO A 312 -21.25 -4.49 -18.28
CA PRO A 312 -22.22 -4.87 -19.30
C PRO A 312 -22.69 -3.66 -20.12
N GLU A 313 -21.74 -2.95 -20.72
CA GLU A 313 -21.96 -1.80 -21.59
C GLU A 313 -21.26 -2.04 -22.93
N LEU A 314 -21.88 -1.59 -24.02
CA LEU A 314 -21.36 -1.85 -25.38
C LEU A 314 -19.92 -1.37 -25.58
N SER A 315 -19.56 -0.20 -25.04
CA SER A 315 -18.19 0.31 -25.12
C SER A 315 -17.20 -0.58 -24.37
N SER A 316 -17.55 -1.04 -23.16
CA SER A 316 -16.68 -1.96 -22.41
C SER A 316 -16.47 -3.28 -23.15
N LEU A 317 -17.52 -3.81 -23.80
CA LEU A 317 -17.41 -5.06 -24.56
C LEU A 317 -16.51 -4.91 -25.78
N LYS A 318 -16.63 -3.79 -26.51
CA LYS A 318 -15.75 -3.49 -27.64
C LYS A 318 -14.29 -3.40 -27.17
N ASP A 319 -14.03 -2.60 -26.14
CA ASP A 319 -12.67 -2.34 -25.65
C ASP A 319 -12.02 -3.62 -25.10
N VAL A 320 -12.78 -4.45 -24.37
CA VAL A 320 -12.29 -5.74 -23.88
C VAL A 320 -12.11 -6.75 -25.01
N GLY A 321 -12.98 -6.78 -26.03
CA GLY A 321 -12.79 -7.64 -27.20
C GLY A 321 -11.52 -7.31 -27.98
N GLU A 322 -11.20 -6.01 -28.14
CA GLU A 322 -9.94 -5.55 -28.71
C GLU A 322 -8.74 -5.94 -27.83
N LEU A 323 -8.85 -5.78 -26.51
CA LEU A 323 -7.83 -6.21 -25.56
C LEU A 323 -7.53 -7.71 -25.65
N LEU A 324 -8.55 -8.57 -25.69
CA LEU A 324 -8.37 -10.02 -25.81
C LEU A 324 -7.71 -10.41 -27.14
N SER A 325 -8.00 -9.64 -28.20
CA SER A 325 -7.32 -9.80 -29.49
C SER A 325 -5.84 -9.42 -29.39
N ILE A 326 -5.50 -8.35 -28.67
CA ILE A 326 -4.09 -7.95 -28.41
C ILE A 326 -3.39 -9.01 -27.55
N PHE A 327 -4.04 -9.51 -26.51
CA PHE A 327 -3.51 -10.56 -25.65
C PHE A 327 -3.10 -11.79 -26.45
N THR A 328 -3.98 -12.24 -27.36
CA THR A 328 -3.73 -13.44 -28.16
C THR A 328 -2.72 -13.18 -29.28
N ASN A 329 -2.85 -12.08 -30.02
CA ASN A 329 -2.12 -11.88 -31.28
C ASN A 329 -0.80 -11.10 -31.13
N VAL A 330 -0.62 -10.36 -30.03
CA VAL A 330 0.54 -9.49 -29.81
C VAL A 330 1.32 -9.94 -28.57
N LEU A 331 0.66 -10.08 -27.44
CA LEU A 331 1.32 -10.41 -26.16
C LEU A 331 1.48 -11.92 -25.90
N ASN A 332 0.92 -12.78 -26.76
CA ASN A 332 0.93 -14.23 -26.59
C ASN A 332 0.43 -14.71 -25.20
N ILE A 333 -0.50 -13.96 -24.59
CA ILE A 333 -1.15 -14.34 -23.35
C ILE A 333 -2.20 -15.39 -23.68
N VAL A 334 -1.95 -16.62 -23.23
CA VAL A 334 -2.86 -17.75 -23.48
C VAL A 334 -4.20 -17.55 -22.76
N PRO A 335 -5.33 -17.99 -23.35
CA PRO A 335 -6.66 -17.79 -22.76
C PRO A 335 -6.80 -18.29 -21.31
N GLY A 336 -6.11 -19.38 -20.96
CA GLY A 336 -6.14 -19.95 -19.60
C GLY A 336 -5.50 -19.07 -18.52
N ARG A 337 -4.70 -18.06 -18.91
CA ARG A 337 -4.18 -17.03 -17.97
C ARG A 337 -5.22 -15.94 -17.70
N VAL A 338 -6.24 -15.80 -18.54
CA VAL A 338 -7.20 -14.70 -18.49
C VAL A 338 -8.44 -15.12 -17.69
N ILE A 339 -8.70 -14.40 -16.59
CA ILE A 339 -9.92 -14.51 -15.81
C ILE A 339 -10.83 -13.36 -16.19
N LEU A 340 -11.95 -13.63 -16.85
CA LEU A 340 -12.97 -12.62 -17.12
C LEU A 340 -13.95 -12.54 -15.94
N ALA A 341 -14.11 -11.35 -15.36
CA ALA A 341 -15.11 -11.09 -14.34
C ALA A 341 -16.07 -9.98 -14.78
N LEU A 342 -17.37 -10.32 -14.78
CA LEU A 342 -18.43 -9.37 -15.10
C LEU A 342 -18.78 -8.57 -13.85
N ASN A 343 -18.65 -7.25 -13.92
CA ASN A 343 -19.02 -6.34 -12.85
C ASN A 343 -20.29 -5.56 -13.19
N ASN A 344 -21.40 -5.89 -12.54
CA ASN A 344 -22.69 -5.23 -12.75
C ASN A 344 -22.74 -3.92 -11.95
N LYS A 345 -22.49 -2.80 -12.61
CA LYS A 345 -22.52 -1.45 -11.99
C LYS A 345 -23.90 -0.82 -11.88
N VAL A 346 -24.92 -1.44 -12.46
CA VAL A 346 -26.31 -0.98 -12.41
C VAL A 346 -27.25 -2.16 -12.10
N PRO A 347 -28.40 -1.94 -11.43
CA PRO A 347 -29.29 -3.02 -11.04
C PRO A 347 -29.87 -3.79 -12.22
N LYS A 348 -30.07 -3.12 -13.36
CA LYS A 348 -30.58 -3.71 -14.61
C LYS A 348 -29.73 -3.23 -15.76
N SER A 349 -28.88 -4.12 -16.24
CA SER A 349 -28.12 -3.93 -17.46
C SER A 349 -29.02 -4.08 -18.70
N VAL A 350 -28.75 -3.29 -19.74
CA VAL A 350 -29.34 -3.49 -21.08
C VAL A 350 -28.71 -4.68 -21.78
N VAL A 351 -27.43 -4.97 -21.50
CA VAL A 351 -26.69 -6.09 -22.10
C VAL A 351 -26.73 -7.29 -21.15
N SER A 352 -27.27 -8.40 -21.61
CA SER A 352 -27.34 -9.63 -20.81
C SER A 352 -25.97 -10.29 -20.66
N LYS A 353 -25.82 -11.13 -19.62
CA LYS A 353 -24.61 -11.95 -19.45
C LYS A 353 -24.35 -12.83 -20.67
N GLU A 354 -25.40 -13.39 -21.25
CA GLU A 354 -25.34 -14.23 -22.44
C GLU A 354 -24.80 -13.45 -23.65
N ASP A 355 -25.21 -12.19 -23.80
CA ASP A 355 -24.69 -11.30 -24.84
C ASP A 355 -23.21 -10.95 -24.61
N VAL A 356 -22.79 -10.77 -23.35
CA VAL A 356 -21.37 -10.55 -22.99
C VAL A 356 -20.52 -11.74 -23.43
N VAL A 357 -20.91 -12.96 -23.00
CA VAL A 357 -20.20 -14.21 -23.34
C VAL A 357 -20.18 -14.41 -24.86
N ARG A 358 -21.30 -14.17 -25.55
CA ARG A 358 -21.37 -14.28 -27.03
C ARG A 358 -20.45 -13.28 -27.72
N THR A 359 -20.37 -12.05 -27.23
CA THR A 359 -19.58 -10.97 -27.84
C THR A 359 -18.08 -11.20 -27.65
N LEU A 360 -17.67 -11.57 -26.43
CA LEU A 360 -16.27 -11.82 -26.09
C LEU A 360 -15.77 -13.21 -26.51
N LYS A 361 -16.69 -14.13 -26.82
CA LYS A 361 -16.40 -15.53 -27.20
C LYS A 361 -15.59 -16.28 -26.16
N GLN A 362 -15.75 -15.93 -24.89
CA GLN A 362 -15.04 -16.51 -23.75
C GLN A 362 -15.97 -16.57 -22.54
N GLU A 363 -15.82 -17.60 -21.72
CA GLU A 363 -16.63 -17.77 -20.50
C GLU A 363 -16.24 -16.76 -19.43
N LEU A 364 -17.23 -16.36 -18.64
CA LEU A 364 -17.05 -15.53 -17.44
C LEU A 364 -16.77 -16.44 -16.25
N ALA A 365 -15.63 -16.23 -15.59
CA ALA A 365 -15.24 -17.02 -14.42
C ALA A 365 -16.02 -16.58 -13.17
N VAL A 366 -16.30 -15.28 -13.06
CA VAL A 366 -17.01 -14.68 -11.92
C VAL A 366 -18.00 -13.63 -12.42
N GLU A 367 -19.15 -13.56 -11.78
CA GLU A 367 -20.14 -12.49 -11.94
C GLU A 367 -20.34 -11.81 -10.60
N ILE A 368 -20.16 -10.49 -10.59
CA ILE A 368 -20.33 -9.63 -9.44
C ILE A 368 -21.64 -8.88 -9.63
N ASP A 369 -22.60 -9.15 -8.74
CA ASP A 369 -23.89 -8.50 -8.74
C ASP A 369 -23.78 -7.00 -8.40
N PHE A 370 -24.80 -6.24 -8.77
CA PHE A 370 -24.91 -4.85 -8.37
C PHE A 370 -25.04 -4.71 -6.85
N ASP A 371 -24.16 -3.89 -6.27
CA ASP A 371 -24.03 -3.76 -4.81
C ASP A 371 -24.45 -2.37 -4.28
N GLY A 372 -25.26 -1.64 -5.06
CA GLY A 372 -25.72 -0.32 -4.65
C GLY A 372 -24.57 0.68 -4.53
N THR A 373 -24.67 1.51 -3.50
CA THR A 373 -23.66 2.52 -3.10
C THR A 373 -22.59 1.95 -2.18
N LYS A 374 -22.68 0.67 -1.77
CA LYS A 374 -21.79 0.09 -0.77
C LYS A 374 -20.30 0.23 -1.09
N PRO A 375 -19.82 0.03 -2.33
CA PRO A 375 -18.40 0.21 -2.64
C PRO A 375 -17.91 1.64 -2.41
N ASP A 376 -18.73 2.63 -2.78
CA ASP A 376 -18.40 4.04 -2.60
C ASP A 376 -18.49 4.43 -1.11
N GLU A 377 -19.51 3.96 -0.40
CA GLU A 377 -19.63 4.15 1.05
C GLU A 377 -18.47 3.53 1.83
N ALA A 378 -18.06 2.33 1.44
CA ALA A 378 -16.93 1.64 2.05
C ALA A 378 -15.62 2.41 1.78
N ALA A 379 -15.40 2.90 0.56
CA ALA A 379 -14.24 3.75 0.26
C ALA A 379 -14.23 5.04 1.10
N VAL A 380 -15.38 5.68 1.31
CA VAL A 380 -15.51 6.87 2.17
C VAL A 380 -15.25 6.53 3.65
N ARG A 381 -15.72 5.38 4.12
CA ARG A 381 -15.47 4.90 5.50
C ARG A 381 -14.09 4.32 5.71
N GLY A 382 -13.32 4.08 4.64
CA GLY A 382 -12.05 3.36 4.73
C GLY A 382 -12.21 1.87 5.07
N GLU A 383 -13.29 1.26 4.61
CA GLU A 383 -13.61 -0.14 4.87
C GLU A 383 -13.33 -0.98 3.63
N ILE A 384 -12.68 -2.14 3.81
CA ILE A 384 -12.59 -3.14 2.76
C ILE A 384 -13.77 -4.10 2.92
N LEU A 385 -14.70 -4.08 1.96
CA LEU A 385 -15.98 -4.82 2.02
C LEU A 385 -15.80 -6.31 2.36
N VAL A 386 -14.80 -7.01 1.81
CA VAL A 386 -14.59 -8.44 2.11
C VAL A 386 -14.29 -8.71 3.59
N LEU A 387 -13.78 -7.70 4.31
CA LEU A 387 -13.49 -7.76 5.73
C LEU A 387 -14.68 -7.30 6.59
N THR A 388 -15.48 -6.34 6.10
CA THR A 388 -16.52 -5.68 6.91
C THR A 388 -17.96 -6.09 6.58
N ASP A 389 -18.26 -6.44 5.32
CA ASP A 389 -19.57 -6.93 4.87
C ASP A 389 -19.43 -8.18 3.98
N PRO A 390 -19.38 -9.39 4.56
CA PRO A 390 -19.32 -10.65 3.80
C PRO A 390 -20.54 -10.89 2.87
N LYS A 391 -21.64 -10.15 3.06
CA LYS A 391 -22.86 -10.27 2.24
C LYS A 391 -22.87 -9.28 1.07
N SER A 392 -21.89 -8.40 0.95
CA SER A 392 -21.68 -7.59 -0.25
C SER A 392 -21.42 -8.48 -1.48
N ALA A 393 -21.89 -8.03 -2.64
CA ALA A 393 -21.61 -8.70 -3.90
C ALA A 393 -20.11 -8.62 -4.26
N ILE A 394 -19.46 -7.49 -3.97
CA ILE A 394 -18.00 -7.33 -4.09
C ILE A 394 -17.27 -8.36 -3.23
N SER A 395 -17.69 -8.53 -1.97
CA SER A 395 -17.08 -9.51 -1.05
C SER A 395 -17.17 -10.94 -1.58
N ARG A 396 -18.36 -11.35 -2.06
CA ARG A 396 -18.54 -12.68 -2.65
C ARG A 396 -17.70 -12.87 -3.92
N GLY A 397 -17.65 -11.87 -4.80
CA GLY A 397 -16.84 -11.90 -6.00
C GLY A 397 -15.34 -12.01 -5.70
N ALA A 398 -14.85 -11.22 -4.75
CA ALA A 398 -13.46 -11.24 -4.30
C ALA A 398 -13.07 -12.60 -3.67
N GLU A 399 -13.93 -13.18 -2.83
CA GLU A 399 -13.70 -14.52 -2.25
C GLU A 399 -13.67 -15.61 -3.33
N GLN A 400 -14.56 -15.56 -4.33
CA GLN A 400 -14.54 -16.49 -5.47
C GLN A 400 -13.26 -16.35 -6.28
N LEU A 401 -12.82 -15.13 -6.59
CA LEU A 401 -11.56 -14.86 -7.28
C LEU A 401 -10.35 -15.35 -6.47
N ALA A 402 -10.33 -15.10 -5.16
CA ALA A 402 -9.28 -15.58 -4.26
C ALA A 402 -9.20 -17.12 -4.22
N GLN A 403 -10.35 -17.80 -4.26
CA GLN A 403 -10.40 -19.28 -4.37
C GLN A 403 -9.85 -19.78 -5.70
N LEU A 404 -10.19 -19.12 -6.82
CA LEU A 404 -9.66 -19.46 -8.14
C LEU A 404 -8.14 -19.26 -8.23
N ILE A 405 -7.63 -18.17 -7.65
CA ILE A 405 -6.20 -17.82 -7.69
C ILE A 405 -5.37 -18.74 -6.78
N ALA A 406 -5.82 -18.96 -5.55
CA ALA A 406 -5.10 -19.81 -4.61
C ALA A 406 -5.20 -21.32 -4.93
N GLY A 407 -6.07 -21.67 -5.88
CA GLY A 407 -6.52 -23.05 -6.08
C GLY A 407 -7.48 -23.47 -4.96
N THR A 408 -8.39 -24.39 -5.28
CA THR A 408 -9.18 -25.09 -4.27
C THR A 408 -8.23 -25.91 -3.41
N THR A 409 -7.81 -25.37 -2.26
CA THR A 409 -7.57 -26.22 -1.10
C THR A 409 -8.91 -26.86 -0.77
N SER A 410 -9.19 -28.01 -1.39
CA SER A 410 -10.16 -28.94 -0.87
C SER A 410 -9.83 -29.12 0.61
N ALA A 411 -10.83 -28.86 1.44
CA ALA A 411 -10.81 -29.12 2.86
C ALA A 411 -10.07 -30.42 3.16
N GLU A 412 -9.27 -30.40 4.23
CA GLU A 412 -8.81 -31.59 4.95
C GLU A 412 -9.84 -32.70 4.81
N GLY A 413 -9.42 -33.79 4.17
CA GLY A 413 -10.22 -34.98 4.04
C GLY A 413 -10.65 -35.45 5.41
N LYS A 414 -11.86 -35.08 5.85
CA LYS A 414 -12.54 -35.78 6.92
C LYS A 414 -12.52 -37.26 6.53
N PRO A 415 -11.92 -38.14 7.34
CA PRO A 415 -11.89 -39.54 7.01
C PRO A 415 -13.35 -40.00 6.95
N ALA A 416 -13.75 -40.51 5.78
CA ALA A 416 -15.05 -41.11 5.61
C ALA A 416 -15.21 -42.19 6.69
N LYS A 417 -16.08 -41.94 7.68
CA LYS A 417 -16.52 -42.97 8.61
C LYS A 417 -17.24 -44.03 7.77
N LYS A 418 -16.52 -45.12 7.44
CA LYS A 418 -17.13 -46.37 6.99
C LYS A 418 -18.02 -46.87 8.13
N GLY A 419 -19.31 -46.54 8.06
CA GLY A 419 -20.33 -47.15 8.90
C GLY A 419 -20.44 -48.63 8.56
N PHE A 420 -19.82 -49.46 9.39
CA PHE A 420 -19.99 -50.91 9.36
C PHE A 420 -21.43 -51.21 9.81
N LYS A 421 -22.29 -51.64 8.88
CA LYS A 421 -23.61 -52.19 9.24
C LYS A 421 -23.38 -53.61 9.78
N LEU A 422 -23.44 -53.79 11.10
CA LEU A 422 -23.72 -55.11 11.66
C LEU A 422 -25.19 -55.42 11.39
N GLY A 423 -25.44 -56.41 10.53
CA GLY A 423 -26.72 -57.10 10.51
C GLY A 423 -26.91 -57.82 11.84
N ARG A 424 -28.08 -57.65 12.44
CA ARG A 424 -28.62 -58.55 13.46
C ARG A 424 -29.86 -59.20 12.86
N GLY A 425 -29.88 -60.53 12.89
CA GLY A 425 -31.12 -61.30 12.88
C GLY A 425 -31.83 -61.25 14.22
#